data_AF-A0A3B0SB78-F1
#
_entry.id   AF-A0A3B0SB78-F1
#
_cell.length_a   1.000
_cell.length_b   1.000
_cell.length_c   1.000
_cell.angle_alpha   90.00
_cell.angle_beta   90.00
_cell.angle_gamma   90.00
#
_symmetry.space_group_name_H-M   'P 1'
#
loop_
_entity.id
_entity.type
_entity.pdbx_description
1 polymer ?
#
loop_
_entity_poly.entity_id
_entity_poly.type
_entity_poly.pdbx_seq_one_letter_code
_entity_poly.pdbx_strand_id
1 'polypeptide(L)'
;MKRIRALLYRIIPVAIAAALAGCTLSPEDLAMREQASFHVGYGDGCTTSNEEDKSFSTKFERDAYAFDNDRAYRAGWRQGYLECSNRTPDASDGGRILGERNEY
;
A
#
# COMPACT_ATOMS: atom_id res chain seq x y z
N MET A 1 51.78 2.21 5.82
CA MET A 1 50.92 1.02 6.01
C MET A 1 49.88 1.14 7.14
N LYS A 2 50.23 1.58 8.36
CA LYS A 2 49.27 1.69 9.50
C LYS A 2 48.08 2.64 9.26
N ARG A 3 48.29 3.76 8.55
CA ARG A 3 47.25 4.75 8.23
C ARG A 3 46.18 4.22 7.25
N ILE A 4 46.56 3.33 6.33
CA ILE A 4 45.66 2.69 5.37
C ILE A 4 44.73 1.68 6.08
N ARG A 5 45.26 0.92 7.05
CA ARG A 5 44.47 -0.01 7.87
C ARG A 5 43.42 0.71 8.74
N ALA A 6 43.75 1.89 9.26
CA ALA A 6 42.82 2.71 10.05
C ALA A 6 41.71 3.34 9.19
N LEU A 7 42.03 3.73 7.94
CA LEU A 7 41.05 4.21 6.96
C LEU A 7 40.07 3.09 6.55
N LEU A 8 40.58 1.89 6.28
CA LEU A 8 39.75 0.73 5.95
C LEU A 8 38.77 0.38 7.08
N TYR A 9 39.21 0.40 8.34
CA TYR A 9 38.36 0.12 9.50
C TYR A 9 37.20 1.12 9.69
N ARG A 10 37.32 2.35 9.17
CA ARG A 10 36.25 3.37 9.24
C ARG A 10 35.27 3.30 8.06
N ILE A 11 35.71 2.83 6.90
CA ILE A 11 34.90 2.81 5.67
C ILE A 11 34.03 1.53 5.60
N ILE A 12 34.52 0.42 6.14
CA ILE A 12 33.80 -0.86 6.18
C ILE A 12 32.40 -0.77 6.84
N PRO A 13 32.22 -0.17 8.03
CA PRO A 13 30.88 -0.12 8.65
C PRO A 13 29.91 0.78 7.87
N VAL A 14 30.39 1.85 7.23
CA VAL A 14 29.56 2.74 6.41
C VAL A 14 29.09 2.04 5.13
N ALA A 15 29.98 1.26 4.50
CA ALA A 15 29.62 0.48 3.31
C ALA A 15 28.61 -0.64 3.63
N ILE A 16 28.71 -1.28 4.80
CA ILE A 16 27.76 -2.29 5.26
C ILE A 16 26.39 -1.67 5.56
N ALA A 17 26.35 -0.50 6.21
CA ALA A 17 25.10 0.22 6.48
C ALA A 17 24.40 0.67 5.19
N ALA A 18 25.16 1.11 4.18
CA ALA A 18 24.62 1.49 2.87
C ALA A 18 24.06 0.28 2.09
N ALA A 19 24.69 -0.89 2.20
CA ALA A 19 24.23 -2.12 1.56
C ALA A 19 22.91 -2.65 2.17
N LEU A 20 22.66 -2.39 3.45
CA LEU A 20 21.42 -2.80 4.14
C LEU A 20 20.24 -1.86 3.90
N ALA A 21 20.47 -0.63 3.45
CA ALA A 21 19.41 0.35 3.18
C ALA A 21 18.78 0.23 1.77
N GLY A 22 19.20 -0.76 0.97
CA GLY A 22 18.89 -0.87 -0.46
C GLY A 22 17.55 -1.48 -0.85
N CYS A 23 16.51 -1.45 -0.01
CA CYS A 23 15.15 -1.79 -0.44
C CYS A 23 14.55 -0.63 -1.25
N THR A 24 15.14 -0.31 -2.40
CA THR A 24 14.63 0.72 -3.29
C THR A 24 13.57 0.12 -4.21
N LEU A 25 12.47 0.85 -4.39
CA LEU A 25 11.44 0.54 -5.37
C LEU A 25 12.09 0.24 -6.73
N SER A 26 11.77 -0.90 -7.31
CA SER A 26 12.41 -1.30 -8.55
C SER A 26 11.80 -0.55 -9.75
N PRO A 27 12.55 -0.32 -10.84
CA PRO A 27 12.01 0.36 -12.02
C PRO A 27 10.78 -0.32 -12.61
N GLU A 28 10.70 -1.65 -12.50
CA GLU A 28 9.52 -2.41 -12.94
C GLU A 28 8.29 -2.13 -12.07
N ASP A 29 8.46 -1.84 -10.78
CA ASP A 29 7.33 -1.44 -9.91
C ASP A 29 6.84 -0.03 -10.25
N LEU A 30 7.74 0.88 -10.63
CA LEU A 30 7.37 2.21 -11.13
C LEU A 30 6.62 2.10 -12.46
N ALA A 31 7.15 1.35 -13.42
CA ALA A 31 6.49 1.15 -14.71
C ALA A 31 5.12 0.47 -14.58
N MET A 32 4.93 -0.37 -13.56
CA MET A 32 3.64 -0.99 -13.27
C MET A 32 2.61 0.02 -12.77
N ARG A 33 3.01 0.98 -11.94
CA ARG A 33 2.12 2.04 -11.43
C ARG A 33 1.62 3.00 -12.50
N GLU A 34 2.35 3.10 -13.62
CA GLU A 34 1.96 3.93 -14.77
C GLU A 34 0.97 3.22 -15.71
N GLN A 35 0.71 1.92 -15.50
CA GLN A 35 -0.22 1.18 -16.35
C GLN A 35 -1.67 1.61 -16.11
N ALA A 36 -2.46 1.74 -17.17
CA ALA A 36 -3.87 2.12 -17.05
C ALA A 36 -4.66 1.16 -16.14
N SER A 37 -4.40 -0.15 -16.24
CA SER A 37 -5.09 -1.15 -15.42
C SER A 37 -4.73 -1.06 -13.94
N PHE A 38 -3.54 -0.57 -13.58
CA PHE A 38 -3.19 -0.25 -12.20
C PHE A 38 -4.13 0.83 -11.64
N HIS A 39 -4.38 1.90 -12.39
CA HIS A 39 -5.27 2.97 -11.95
C HIS A 39 -6.73 2.52 -11.82
N VAL A 40 -7.20 1.65 -12.71
CA VAL A 40 -8.54 1.04 -12.60
C VAL A 40 -8.62 0.20 -11.33
N GLY A 41 -7.65 -0.70 -11.12
CA GLY A 41 -7.59 -1.52 -9.92
C GLY A 41 -7.54 -0.66 -8.65
N TYR A 42 -6.73 0.39 -8.64
CA TYR A 42 -6.65 1.33 -7.52
C TYR A 42 -8.01 1.96 -7.18
N GLY A 43 -8.76 2.42 -8.18
CA GLY A 43 -10.10 2.98 -7.98
C GLY A 43 -11.09 1.97 -7.40
N ASP A 44 -11.07 0.74 -7.92
CA ASP A 44 -11.93 -0.36 -7.43
C ASP A 44 -11.57 -0.76 -5.99
N GLY A 45 -10.28 -0.79 -5.67
CA GLY A 45 -9.78 -1.04 -4.32
C GLY A 45 -10.25 0.01 -3.31
N CYS A 46 -10.15 1.29 -3.67
CA CYS A 46 -10.68 2.38 -2.86
C CYS A 46 -12.20 2.31 -2.71
N THR A 47 -12.92 2.00 -3.79
CA THR A 47 -14.38 1.82 -3.74
C THR A 47 -14.75 0.70 -2.78
N THR A 48 -14.07 -0.45 -2.86
CA THR A 48 -14.30 -1.56 -1.94
C THR A 48 -14.06 -1.15 -0.49
N SER A 49 -12.91 -0.55 -0.20
CA SER A 49 -12.59 -0.11 1.15
C SER A 49 -13.63 0.86 1.70
N ASN A 50 -14.05 1.84 0.88
CA ASN A 50 -15.04 2.82 1.28
C ASN A 50 -16.40 2.19 1.58
N GLU A 51 -16.79 1.15 0.83
CA GLU A 51 -18.05 0.44 1.06
C GLU A 51 -17.99 -0.44 2.31
N GLU A 52 -16.86 -1.09 2.61
CA GLU A 52 -16.69 -1.91 3.82
C GLU A 52 -16.84 -1.11 5.13
N ASP A 53 -16.49 0.18 5.13
CA ASP A 53 -16.69 1.07 6.29
C ASP A 53 -18.16 1.39 6.59
N LYS A 54 -19.06 1.17 5.62
CA LYS A 54 -20.49 1.50 5.75
C LYS A 54 -21.22 0.36 6.42
N SER A 55 -21.94 0.65 7.50
CA SER A 55 -22.59 -0.34 8.38
C SER A 55 -23.52 -1.37 7.71
N PHE A 56 -23.99 -1.13 6.49
CA PHE A 56 -24.92 -2.02 5.78
C PHE A 56 -24.56 -2.24 4.31
N SER A 57 -23.37 -1.81 3.86
CA SER A 57 -22.99 -2.07 2.48
C SER A 57 -22.59 -3.53 2.30
N THR A 58 -23.03 -4.10 1.18
CA THR A 58 -22.57 -5.40 0.67
C THR A 58 -21.80 -5.25 -0.63
N LYS A 59 -21.55 -3.99 -1.03
CA LYS A 59 -20.89 -3.69 -2.28
C LYS A 59 -19.40 -4.03 -2.16
N PHE A 60 -18.92 -4.77 -3.15
CA PHE A 60 -17.52 -5.15 -3.28
C PHE A 60 -17.14 -4.95 -4.75
N GLU A 61 -16.19 -4.05 -5.01
CA GLU A 61 -15.81 -3.66 -6.36
C GLU A 61 -14.44 -4.27 -6.69
N ARG A 62 -14.46 -5.37 -7.45
CA ARG A 62 -13.25 -6.02 -7.95
C ARG A 62 -13.58 -6.87 -9.16
N ASP A 63 -13.00 -6.54 -10.30
CA ASP A 63 -13.04 -7.41 -11.47
C ASP A 63 -12.24 -8.68 -11.17
N ALA A 64 -12.94 -9.81 -11.06
CA ALA A 64 -12.33 -11.08 -10.72
C ALA A 64 -11.33 -11.56 -11.79
N TYR A 65 -11.65 -11.36 -13.06
CA TYR A 65 -10.80 -11.80 -14.16
C TYR A 65 -9.51 -10.98 -14.20
N ALA A 66 -9.62 -9.65 -14.14
CA ALA A 66 -8.46 -8.77 -14.11
C ALA A 66 -7.65 -8.95 -12.83
N PHE A 67 -8.31 -9.15 -11.68
CA PHE A 67 -7.60 -9.47 -10.44
C PHE A 67 -6.77 -10.74 -10.56
N ASP A 68 -7.23 -11.75 -11.30
CA ASP A 68 -6.52 -13.02 -11.45
C ASP A 68 -5.50 -13.03 -12.59
N ASN A 69 -5.69 -12.23 -13.65
CA ASN A 69 -4.88 -12.30 -14.87
C ASN A 69 -4.01 -11.06 -15.12
N ASP A 70 -4.31 -9.92 -14.50
CA ASP A 70 -3.55 -8.68 -14.64
C ASP A 70 -2.83 -8.33 -13.34
N ARG A 71 -1.49 -8.37 -13.38
CA ARG A 71 -0.65 -8.04 -12.22
C ARG A 71 -0.79 -6.57 -11.80
N ALA A 72 -0.89 -5.65 -12.76
CA ALA A 72 -0.98 -4.23 -12.50
C ALA A 72 -2.33 -3.88 -11.87
N TYR A 73 -3.44 -4.41 -12.41
CA TYR A 73 -4.76 -4.27 -11.78
C TYR A 73 -4.76 -4.79 -10.34
N ARG A 74 -4.25 -6.01 -10.12
CA ARG A 74 -4.20 -6.62 -8.79
C ARG A 74 -3.37 -5.81 -7.80
N ALA A 75 -2.22 -5.28 -8.24
CA ALA A 75 -1.36 -4.43 -7.44
C ALA A 75 -2.06 -3.11 -7.10
N GLY A 76 -2.68 -2.47 -8.09
CA GLY A 76 -3.48 -1.27 -7.93
C GLY A 76 -4.60 -1.47 -6.91
N TRP A 77 -5.39 -2.54 -7.05
CA TRP A 77 -6.50 -2.85 -6.14
C TRP A 77 -6.04 -3.01 -4.69
N ARG A 78 -4.96 -3.76 -4.46
CA ARG A 78 -4.40 -3.94 -3.12
C ARG A 78 -3.91 -2.61 -2.53
N GLN A 79 -3.24 -1.80 -3.35
CA GLN A 79 -2.72 -0.50 -2.90
C GLN A 79 -3.86 0.46 -2.58
N GLY A 80 -4.84 0.60 -3.48
CA GLY A 80 -6.00 1.47 -3.27
C GLY A 80 -6.82 1.08 -2.05
N TYR A 81 -7.07 -0.22 -1.85
CA TYR A 81 -7.76 -0.71 -0.65
C TYR A 81 -7.02 -0.28 0.64
N LEU A 82 -5.71 -0.53 0.72
CA LEU A 82 -4.92 -0.17 1.90
C LEU A 82 -4.83 1.34 2.13
N GLU A 83 -4.65 2.13 1.07
CA GLU A 83 -4.52 3.59 1.19
C GLU A 83 -5.86 4.26 1.55
N CYS A 84 -6.98 3.75 1.05
CA CYS A 84 -8.30 4.30 1.33
C CYS A 84 -8.94 3.76 2.63
N SER A 85 -8.44 2.67 3.21
CA SER A 85 -8.98 2.07 4.45
C SER A 85 -8.76 2.87 5.74
N ASN A 86 -7.82 3.82 5.76
CA ASN A 86 -7.52 4.62 6.96
C ASN A 86 -8.22 5.98 6.94
N ARG A 87 -9.44 6.05 6.44
CA ARG A 87 -10.22 7.30 6.40
C ARG A 87 -11.03 7.49 7.69
N THR A 88 -11.17 8.74 8.12
CA THR A 88 -12.10 9.07 9.21
C THR A 88 -13.52 8.87 8.69
N PRO A 89 -14.39 8.13 9.40
CA PRO A 89 -15.76 7.92 8.96
C PRO A 89 -16.48 9.24 8.72
N ASP A 90 -17.17 9.35 7.59
CA ASP A 90 -17.95 10.52 7.24
C ASP A 90 -19.45 10.31 7.56
N ALA A 91 -20.21 11.40 7.62
CA ALA A 91 -21.63 11.36 7.98
C ALA A 91 -22.48 10.55 6.95
N SER A 92 -22.01 10.40 5.72
CA SER A 92 -22.68 9.63 4.66
C SER A 92 -22.37 8.14 4.71
N ASP A 93 -21.41 7.70 5.52
CA ASP A 93 -21.11 6.28 5.74
C ASP A 93 -22.16 5.56 6.60
N GLY A 94 -23.20 6.28 7.04
CA GLY A 94 -24.30 5.74 7.85
C GLY A 94 -23.96 5.56 9.34
N GLY A 95 -22.75 5.98 9.74
CA GLY A 95 -22.21 5.83 11.10
C GLY A 95 -21.96 4.36 11.46
N ARG A 96 -20.94 4.07 12.27
CA ARG A 96 -20.75 2.74 12.87
C ARG A 96 -21.78 2.55 13.98
N ILE A 97 -22.99 2.07 13.65
CA ILE A 97 -24.06 1.80 14.63
C ILE A 97 -23.73 0.57 15.52
N LEU A 98 -22.59 -0.08 15.31
CA LEU A 98 -22.06 -1.08 16.22
C LEU A 98 -21.37 -0.39 17.40
N GLY A 99 -22.20 0.04 18.35
CA GLY A 99 -21.89 0.39 19.74
C GLY A 99 -20.46 0.88 19.99
N GLU A 100 -20.30 2.20 20.04
CA GLU A 100 -19.24 2.78 20.87
C GLU A 100 -19.40 2.17 22.26
N ARG A 101 -18.46 1.31 22.65
CA ARG A 101 -18.26 0.99 24.05
C ARG A 101 -17.79 2.29 24.68
N ASN A 102 -18.75 3.02 25.23
CA ASN A 102 -18.51 4.08 26.20
C ASN A 102 -17.86 3.43 27.43
N GLU A 103 -16.54 3.24 27.37
CA GLU A 103 -15.72 3.24 28.57
C GLU A 103 -15.46 4.70 28.87
N TYR A 104 -16.14 5.22 29.90
CA TYR A 104 -15.76 6.23 30.90
C TYR A 104 -17.02 6.91 31.46
#